data_AF-A0A1Q7UXD0-F1
#
_entry.id   AF-A0A1Q7UXD0-F1
#
_cell.length_a   1.000
_cell.length_b   1.000
_cell.length_c   1.000
_cell.angle_alpha   90.00
_cell.angle_beta   90.00
_cell.angle_gamma   90.00
#
_symmetry.space_group_name_H-M   'P 1'
#
loop_
_entity.id
_entity.type
_entity.pdbx_description
1 polymer ?
#
loop_
_entity_poly.entity_id
_entity_poly.type
_entity_poly.pdbx_seq_one_letter_code
_entity_poly.pdbx_strand_id
1 'polypeptide(L)'
;MAERIYLTVAEVIAIHHHQIEEYGGAHGLRDQGALESAVFRPQNGYYNDLSEEAAALLESLVNNHAFLDGNKRVGFAAAHTFLLVNGFDLDVGSRVALELIIWVKQGPFRNLPQVYYADSPFIRFHSYV
;
A
#
# COMPACT_ATOMS: atom_id res chain seq x y z
N MET A 1 16.70 -10.57 13.16
CA MET A 1 15.58 -9.94 12.42
C MET A 1 16.02 -9.88 10.97
N ALA A 2 15.18 -10.34 10.04
CA ALA A 2 15.45 -10.15 8.61
C ALA A 2 15.44 -8.65 8.29
N GLU A 3 16.34 -8.21 7.42
CA GLU A 3 16.41 -6.83 6.94
C GLU A 3 15.13 -6.50 6.15
N ARG A 4 14.50 -5.36 6.45
CA ARG A 4 13.30 -4.92 5.72
C ARG A 4 13.70 -4.40 4.34
N ILE A 5 13.01 -4.88 3.32
CA ILE A 5 13.19 -4.42 1.94
C ILE A 5 12.12 -3.36 1.66
N TYR A 6 12.54 -2.11 1.54
CA TYR A 6 11.64 -1.00 1.21
C TYR A 6 11.69 -0.67 -0.27
N LEU A 7 10.54 -0.30 -0.83
CA LEU A 7 10.48 0.20 -2.20
C LEU A 7 11.13 1.58 -2.29
N THR A 8 11.85 1.80 -3.38
CA THR A 8 12.39 3.09 -3.78
C THR A 8 11.34 3.91 -4.51
N VAL A 9 11.55 5.23 -4.57
CA VAL A 9 10.70 6.14 -5.34
C VAL A 9 10.66 5.74 -6.83
N ALA A 10 11.81 5.33 -7.37
CA ALA A 10 11.91 4.88 -8.75
C ALA A 10 11.09 3.61 -9.02
N GLU A 11 11.11 2.64 -8.10
CA GLU A 11 10.28 1.43 -8.20
C GLU A 11 8.79 1.75 -8.12
N VAL A 12 8.37 2.67 -7.24
CA VAL A 12 6.97 3.09 -7.17
C VAL A 12 6.53 3.82 -8.45
N ILE A 13 7.41 4.60 -9.07
CA ILE A 13 7.15 5.20 -10.40
C ILE A 13 7.03 4.11 -11.47
N ALA A 14 7.90 3.10 -11.45
CA ALA A 14 7.85 1.99 -12.41
C ALA A 14 6.55 1.17 -12.25
N ILE A 15 6.15 0.90 -11.01
CA ILE A 15 4.86 0.27 -10.69
C ILE A 15 3.71 1.14 -11.22
N HIS A 16 3.72 2.45 -10.99
CA HIS A 16 2.71 3.35 -11.55
C HIS A 16 2.65 3.27 -13.07
N HIS A 17 3.79 3.31 -13.74
CA HIS A 17 3.88 3.21 -15.19
C HIS A 17 3.23 1.94 -15.71
N HIS A 18 3.55 0.79 -15.11
CA HIS A 18 2.95 -0.49 -15.46
C HIS A 18 1.42 -0.48 -15.26
N GLN A 19 0.93 0.09 -14.14
CA GLN A 19 -0.50 0.20 -13.87
C GLN A 19 -1.25 1.08 -14.89
N ILE A 20 -0.61 2.13 -15.43
CA ILE A 20 -1.21 2.98 -16.47
C ILE A 20 -1.15 2.29 -17.84
N GLU A 21 -0.06 1.60 -18.16
CA GLU A 21 0.08 0.87 -19.42
C GLU A 21 -0.91 -0.28 -19.54
N GLU A 22 -1.15 -1.03 -18.46
CA GLU A 22 -2.05 -2.19 -18.46
C GLU A 22 -3.53 -1.79 -18.41
N TYR A 23 -3.89 -0.81 -17.57
CA TYR A 23 -5.30 -0.50 -17.25
C TYR A 23 -5.77 0.88 -17.75
N GLY A 24 -4.89 1.65 -18.41
CA GLY A 24 -5.18 2.98 -18.92
C GLY A 24 -5.18 4.09 -17.86
N GLY A 25 -5.14 5.34 -18.33
CA GLY A 25 -5.09 6.54 -17.49
C GLY A 25 -4.04 7.53 -17.99
N ALA A 26 -3.82 8.61 -17.25
CA ALA A 26 -2.77 9.58 -17.57
C ALA A 26 -1.45 9.22 -16.87
N HIS A 27 -0.37 9.13 -17.65
CA HIS A 27 0.99 9.19 -17.11
C HIS A 27 1.25 10.56 -16.50
N GLY A 28 2.16 10.60 -15.54
CA GLY A 28 2.73 11.84 -15.05
C GLY A 28 2.67 11.97 -13.54
N LEU A 29 3.74 12.57 -13.03
CA LEU A 29 3.87 12.93 -11.64
C LEU A 29 3.33 14.35 -11.44
N ARG A 30 2.41 14.51 -10.49
CA ARG A 30 1.87 15.80 -10.08
C ARG A 30 2.78 16.49 -9.09
N ASP A 31 3.28 15.73 -8.11
CA ASP A 31 4.05 16.26 -6.99
C ASP A 31 5.08 15.22 -6.51
N GLN A 32 6.36 15.55 -6.69
CA GLN A 32 7.49 14.71 -6.28
C GLN A 32 7.63 14.61 -4.77
N GLY A 33 7.43 15.71 -4.03
CA GLY A 33 7.53 15.69 -2.57
C GLY A 33 6.41 14.87 -1.94
N ALA A 34 5.22 14.92 -2.52
CA ALA A 34 4.09 14.07 -2.13
C ALA A 34 4.39 12.57 -2.31
N LEU A 35 5.08 12.21 -3.40
CA LEU A 35 5.51 10.83 -3.64
C LEU A 35 6.58 10.39 -2.64
N GLU A 36 7.65 11.17 -2.51
CA GLU A 36 8.75 10.89 -1.59
C GLU A 36 8.25 10.72 -0.15
N SER A 37 7.40 11.63 0.30
CA SER A 37 6.79 11.55 1.63
C SER A 37 6.01 10.25 1.84
N ALA A 38 5.29 9.77 0.82
CA ALA A 38 4.56 8.51 0.91
C ALA A 38 5.49 7.29 0.97
N VAL A 39 6.53 7.27 0.13
CA VAL A 39 7.47 6.15 0.01
C VAL A 39 8.36 6.00 1.24
N PHE A 40 8.77 7.11 1.86
CA PHE A 40 9.61 7.06 3.07
C PHE A 40 8.82 6.85 4.36
N ARG A 41 7.51 7.10 4.38
CA ARG A 41 6.69 7.01 5.59
C ARG A 41 6.83 5.68 6.35
N PRO A 42 6.81 4.49 5.71
CA PRO A 42 6.93 3.20 6.42
C PRO A 42 8.22 3.07 7.25
N GLN A 43 9.26 3.83 6.92
CA GLN A 43 10.59 3.74 7.54
C GLN A 43 10.71 4.60 8.82
N ASN A 44 9.67 5.35 9.19
CA ASN A 44 9.73 6.31 10.30
C ASN A 44 9.78 5.70 11.71
N GLY A 45 9.76 4.36 11.83
CA GLY A 45 9.92 3.65 13.12
C GLY A 45 8.72 3.72 14.07
N TYR A 46 7.57 4.23 13.61
CA TYR A 46 6.33 4.30 14.39
C TYR A 46 5.43 3.06 14.25
N TYR A 47 5.81 2.10 13.38
CA TYR A 47 5.01 0.94 13.04
C TYR A 47 5.55 -0.31 13.73
N ASN A 48 4.64 -1.12 14.26
CA ASN A 48 4.95 -2.32 15.03
C ASN A 48 5.34 -3.51 14.15
N ASP A 49 4.78 -3.58 12.94
CA ASP A 49 4.98 -4.69 12.01
C ASP A 49 4.87 -4.30 10.53
N LEU A 50 5.17 -5.26 9.65
CA LEU A 50 5.16 -5.09 8.19
C LEU A 50 3.78 -4.72 7.65
N SER A 51 2.71 -5.16 8.30
CA SER A 51 1.33 -4.91 7.87
C SER A 51 0.98 -3.44 8.10
N GLU A 52 1.36 -2.89 9.25
CA GLU A 52 1.20 -1.46 9.55
C GLU A 52 2.04 -0.59 8.60
N GLU A 53 3.27 -1.00 8.30
CA GLU A 53 4.14 -0.33 7.31
C GLU A 53 3.52 -0.34 5.89
N ALA A 54 2.96 -1.48 5.47
CA ALA A 54 2.29 -1.62 4.17
C ALA A 54 1.01 -0.77 4.09
N ALA A 55 0.21 -0.76 5.18
CA ALA A 55 -0.97 0.09 5.29
C ALA A 55 -0.61 1.58 5.24
N ALA A 56 0.50 1.96 5.87
CA ALA A 56 1.00 3.32 5.84
C ALA A 56 1.43 3.76 4.43
N LEU A 57 2.14 2.90 3.70
CA LEU A 57 2.54 3.13 2.31
C LEU A 57 1.31 3.33 1.41
N LEU A 58 0.35 2.40 1.49
CA LEU A 58 -0.91 2.44 0.75
C LEU A 58 -1.64 3.77 1.00
N GLU A 59 -1.92 4.06 2.26
CA GLU A 59 -2.71 5.21 2.67
C GLU A 59 -2.10 6.50 2.12
N SER A 60 -0.78 6.65 2.28
CA SER A 60 -0.08 7.84 1.83
C SER A 60 -0.05 7.97 0.31
N LEU A 61 0.21 6.89 -0.44
CA LEU A 61 0.23 6.97 -1.91
C LEU A 61 -1.13 7.37 -2.49
N VAL A 62 -2.23 6.93 -1.86
CA VAL A 62 -3.57 7.26 -2.33
C VAL A 62 -4.02 8.65 -1.91
N ASN A 63 -3.72 9.06 -0.67
CA ASN A 63 -4.18 10.35 -0.14
C ASN A 63 -3.28 11.52 -0.55
N ASN A 64 -1.99 11.30 -0.77
CA ASN A 64 -1.06 12.37 -1.19
C ASN A 64 -1.30 12.78 -2.65
N HIS A 65 -1.98 11.93 -3.44
CA HIS A 65 -2.28 12.17 -4.84
C HIS A 65 -1.04 12.58 -5.65
N ALA A 66 0.07 11.87 -5.49
CA ALA A 66 1.34 12.28 -6.09
C ALA A 66 1.35 12.18 -7.63
N PHE A 67 0.50 11.34 -8.21
CA PHE A 67 0.37 11.16 -9.66
C PHE A 67 -0.86 11.87 -10.23
N LEU A 68 -0.84 12.18 -11.53
CA LEU A 68 -1.97 12.79 -12.24
C LEU A 68 -3.19 11.86 -12.27
N ASP A 69 -2.97 10.55 -12.38
CA ASP A 69 -3.99 9.51 -12.33
C ASP A 69 -3.39 8.24 -11.69
N GLY A 70 -4.22 7.24 -11.40
CA GLY A 70 -3.75 5.92 -10.97
C GLY A 70 -3.34 5.83 -9.50
N ASN A 71 -3.48 6.89 -8.69
CA ASN A 71 -3.07 6.92 -7.28
C ASN A 71 -3.56 5.71 -6.46
N LYS A 72 -4.84 5.34 -6.59
CA LYS A 72 -5.40 4.14 -5.94
C LYS A 72 -4.73 2.84 -6.37
N ARG A 73 -4.44 2.72 -7.67
CA ARG A 73 -3.86 1.52 -8.29
C ARG A 73 -2.39 1.36 -7.92
N VAL A 74 -1.61 2.44 -7.96
CA VAL A 74 -0.20 2.40 -7.53
C VAL A 74 -0.09 2.19 -6.01
N GLY A 75 -0.98 2.79 -5.21
CA GLY A 75 -0.99 2.57 -3.77
C GLY A 75 -1.19 1.09 -3.42
N PHE A 76 -2.18 0.44 -4.04
CA PHE A 76 -2.42 -0.99 -3.86
C PHE A 76 -1.23 -1.83 -4.34
N ALA A 77 -0.78 -1.61 -5.57
CA ALA A 77 0.30 -2.41 -6.17
C ALA A 77 1.63 -2.25 -5.42
N ALA A 78 1.95 -1.04 -4.95
CA ALA A 78 3.14 -0.78 -4.15
C ALA A 78 3.06 -1.47 -2.77
N ALA A 79 1.91 -1.42 -2.09
CA ALA A 79 1.74 -2.10 -0.80
C ALA A 79 1.81 -3.64 -0.95
N HIS A 80 1.21 -4.19 -2.00
CA HIS A 80 1.31 -5.62 -2.31
C HIS A 80 2.74 -6.03 -2.65
N THR A 81 3.41 -5.27 -3.51
CA THR A 81 4.83 -5.52 -3.88
C THR A 81 5.74 -5.44 -2.66
N PHE A 82 5.53 -4.45 -1.79
CA PHE A 82 6.27 -4.30 -0.54
C PHE A 82 6.13 -5.54 0.37
N LEU A 83 4.91 -6.09 0.50
CA LEU A 83 4.71 -7.34 1.23
C LEU A 83 5.44 -8.51 0.56
N LEU A 84 5.30 -8.63 -0.76
CA LEU A 84 5.87 -9.73 -1.55
C LEU A 84 7.40 -9.80 -1.44
N VAL A 85 8.08 -8.67 -1.59
CA VAL A 85 9.55 -8.63 -1.49
C VAL A 85 10.04 -8.93 -0.07
N ASN A 86 9.19 -8.76 0.95
CA ASN A 86 9.46 -9.15 2.34
C ASN A 86 8.98 -10.57 2.68
N GLY A 87 8.59 -11.37 1.69
CA GLY A 87 8.23 -12.79 1.86
C GLY A 87 6.77 -13.04 2.24
N PHE A 88 5.90 -12.05 2.08
CA PHE A 88 4.49 -12.15 2.43
C PHE A 88 3.59 -11.86 1.22
N ASP A 89 2.54 -12.66 1.04
CA ASP A 89 1.56 -12.44 -0.02
C ASP A 89 0.22 -12.01 0.56
N LEU A 90 -0.49 -11.15 -0.18
CA LEU A 90 -1.87 -10.80 0.13
C LEU A 90 -2.77 -11.93 -0.35
N ASP A 91 -3.06 -12.88 0.54
CA ASP A 91 -4.17 -13.80 0.30
C ASP A 91 -5.46 -12.98 0.22
N VAL A 92 -6.17 -13.07 -0.90
CA VAL A 92 -7.42 -12.31 -1.18
C VAL A 92 -8.56 -12.74 -0.22
N GLY A 93 -8.37 -13.83 0.55
CA GLY A 93 -9.20 -14.18 1.70
C GLY A 93 -8.86 -13.43 3.01
N SER A 94 -7.74 -12.70 3.06
CA SER A 94 -7.34 -11.92 4.24
C SER A 94 -8.23 -10.68 4.40
N ARG A 95 -8.65 -10.40 5.63
CA ARG A 95 -9.42 -9.20 5.98
C ARG A 95 -8.70 -7.92 5.56
N VAL A 96 -7.36 -7.91 5.56
CA VAL A 96 -6.52 -6.81 5.07
C VAL A 96 -6.74 -6.57 3.57
N ALA A 97 -6.68 -7.62 2.72
CA ALA A 97 -7.00 -7.49 1.30
C ALA A 97 -8.47 -7.04 1.08
N LEU A 98 -9.40 -7.52 1.90
CA LEU A 98 -10.80 -7.11 1.85
C LEU A 98 -10.99 -5.64 2.23
N GLU A 99 -10.32 -5.16 3.29
CA GLU A 99 -10.35 -3.76 3.74
C GLU A 99 -9.65 -2.83 2.75
N LEU A 100 -8.54 -3.25 2.14
CA LEU A 100 -7.89 -2.61 0.99
C LEU A 100 -8.87 -2.43 -0.18
N ILE A 101 -9.58 -3.50 -0.56
CA ILE A 101 -10.55 -3.49 -1.67
C ILE A 101 -11.76 -2.60 -1.34
N ILE A 102 -12.30 -2.68 -0.12
CA ILE A 102 -13.41 -1.85 0.36
C ILE A 102 -13.00 -0.37 0.37
N TRP A 103 -11.77 -0.07 0.79
CA TRP A 103 -11.21 1.28 0.84
C TRP A 103 -11.02 1.92 -0.55
N VAL A 104 -10.54 1.15 -1.54
CA VAL A 104 -10.48 1.60 -2.95
C VAL A 104 -11.86 2.02 -3.45
N LYS A 105 -12.91 1.30 -3.02
CA LYS A 105 -14.30 1.55 -3.43
C LYS A 105 -15.00 2.72 -2.71
N GLN A 106 -14.61 3.10 -1.50
CA GLN A 106 -15.42 4.03 -0.66
C GLN A 106 -14.86 5.45 -0.47
N GLY A 107 -13.55 5.71 -0.64
CA GLY A 107 -13.00 7.05 -0.34
C GLY A 107 -12.79 7.32 1.17
N PRO A 108 -12.22 8.47 1.56
CA PRO A 108 -11.32 8.60 2.72
C PRO A 108 -11.90 8.27 4.10
N PHE A 109 -10.99 7.85 4.98
CA PHE A 109 -11.07 7.16 6.28
C PHE A 109 -11.92 7.78 7.41
N ARG A 110 -12.91 8.63 7.14
CA ARG A 110 -13.47 9.47 8.21
C ARG A 110 -14.50 8.79 9.12
N ASN A 111 -14.99 7.58 8.81
CA ASN A 111 -16.13 6.98 9.55
C ASN A 111 -16.12 5.43 9.62
N LEU A 112 -15.09 4.80 10.21
CA LEU A 112 -15.19 3.38 10.56
C LEU A 112 -15.66 3.21 12.02
N PRO A 113 -16.70 2.40 12.29
CA PRO A 113 -17.12 2.06 13.65
C PRO A 113 -16.01 1.35 14.43
N GLN A 114 -15.83 1.65 15.72
CA GLN A 114 -14.83 1.00 16.59
C GLN A 114 -14.99 -0.53 16.76
N VAL A 115 -16.05 -1.11 16.22
CA VAL A 115 -16.39 -2.55 16.35
C VAL A 115 -15.44 -3.46 15.57
N TYR A 116 -14.56 -2.91 14.72
CA TYR A 116 -13.56 -3.67 13.95
C TYR A 116 -12.29 -4.06 14.75
N TYR A 117 -12.12 -3.55 15.97
CA TYR A 117 -10.86 -3.70 16.73
C TYR A 117 -10.84 -4.85 17.76
N ALA A 118 -11.96 -5.53 18.04
CA ALA A 118 -12.07 -6.32 19.27
C ALA A 118 -11.59 -7.79 19.19
N ASP A 119 -11.80 -8.54 18.09
CA ASP A 119 -11.61 -10.01 18.13
C ASP A 119 -11.28 -10.68 16.77
N SER A 120 -10.14 -10.39 16.13
CA SER A 120 -9.78 -11.08 14.87
C SER A 120 -8.40 -11.75 14.93
N PRO A 121 -8.26 -13.03 14.52
CA PRO A 121 -6.97 -13.68 14.36
C PRO A 121 -6.36 -13.23 13.02
N PHE A 122 -5.57 -12.15 13.06
CA PHE A 122 -5.48 -11.19 11.96
C PHE A 122 -4.73 -11.60 10.69
N ILE A 123 -3.84 -12.60 10.63
CA ILE A 123 -3.12 -12.94 9.39
C ILE A 123 -2.72 -14.42 9.36
N ARG A 124 -3.02 -15.14 8.26
CA ARG A 124 -2.33 -16.40 7.92
C ARG A 124 -1.30 -16.09 6.84
N PHE A 125 -0.04 -16.00 7.25
CA PHE A 125 1.09 -15.89 6.34
C PHE A 125 1.36 -17.26 5.71
N HIS A 126 1.25 -17.38 4.38
CA HIS A 126 1.92 -18.46 3.68
C HIS A 126 3.34 -18.02 3.42
N SER A 127 4.27 -18.49 4.27
CA SER A 127 5.70 -18.37 3.97
C SER A 127 5.99 -19.23 2.76
N TYR A 128 6.47 -18.62 1.67
CA TYR A 128 7.14 -19.36 0.62
C TYR A 128 8.59 -19.62 1.06
N VAL A 129 8.77 -20.67 1.88
CA VAL A 129 10.05 -21.38 2.00
C VAL A 129 9.90 -22.80 1.50
#